data_AF-A0A1F4HFW0-F1
#
_entry.id   AF-A0A1F4HFW0-F1
#
_cell.length_a   1.000
_cell.length_b   1.000
_cell.length_c   1.000
_cell.angle_alpha   90.00
_cell.angle_beta   90.00
_cell.angle_gamma   90.00
#
_symmetry.space_group_name_H-M   'P 1'
#
loop_
_entity.id
_entity.type
_entity.pdbx_description
1 polymer ?
#
loop_
_entity_poly.entity_id
_entity_poly.type
_entity_poly.pdbx_seq_one_letter_code
_entity_poly.pdbx_strand_id
1 'polypeptide(L)'
;MTLTVRLGPQLEDALNRYCRRQRKTKTEVVAALLRDHLAEAGGTAKTPYELAREMGVVGSFASGKRDLAENRKRYLKDRLR
;
A
#
# COMPACT_ATOMS: atom_id res chain seq x y z
N MET A 1 22.43 4.25 15.01
CA MET A 1 23.29 3.89 13.85
C MET A 1 23.54 5.14 13.03
N THR A 2 24.74 5.33 12.49
CA THR A 2 25.08 6.46 11.63
C THR A 2 25.10 6.03 10.16
N LEU A 3 24.52 6.86 9.29
CA LEU A 3 24.53 6.67 7.84
C LEU A 3 25.32 7.84 7.22
N THR A 4 26.32 7.54 6.40
CA THR A 4 27.09 8.55 5.65
C THR A 4 26.86 8.33 4.17
N VAL A 5 26.32 9.34 3.48
CA VAL A 5 26.01 9.29 2.05
C VAL A 5 26.70 10.44 1.34
N ARG A 6 27.39 10.14 0.23
CA ARG A 6 27.98 11.16 -0.64
C ARG A 6 26.94 11.65 -1.62
N LEU A 7 26.62 12.94 -1.58
CA LEU A 7 25.72 13.57 -2.54
C LEU A 7 26.53 14.14 -3.72
N GLY A 8 26.00 14.01 -4.93
CA GLY A 8 26.53 14.74 -6.07
C GLY A 8 26.31 16.25 -5.90
N PRO A 9 27.14 17.11 -6.51
CA PRO A 9 27.11 18.56 -6.27
C PRO A 9 25.74 19.18 -6.59
N GLN A 10 25.09 18.75 -7.67
CA GLN A 10 23.76 19.24 -8.05
C GLN A 10 22.67 18.89 -7.02
N LEU A 11 22.73 17.68 -6.47
CA LEU A 11 21.77 17.21 -5.48
C LEU A 11 21.97 17.89 -4.13
N GLU A 12 23.23 18.12 -3.74
CA GLU A 12 23.56 18.88 -2.54
C GLU A 12 23.03 20.32 -2.64
N ASP A 13 23.22 20.99 -3.77
CA ASP A 13 22.70 22.35 -3.99
C ASP A 13 21.17 22.39 -3.98
N ALA A 14 20.51 21.39 -4.55
CA ALA A 14 19.05 21.26 -4.49
C ALA A 14 18.57 21.08 -3.04
N LEU A 15 19.20 20.20 -2.27
CA LEU A 15 18.88 19.97 -0.86
C LEU A 15 19.10 21.23 -0.02
N ASN A 16 20.22 21.92 -0.20
CA ASN A 16 20.53 23.17 0.49
C ASN A 16 19.45 24.25 0.24
N ARG A 17 19.05 24.44 -1.03
CA ARG A 17 17.99 25.39 -1.40
C ARG A 17 16.65 25.02 -0.78
N TYR A 18 16.30 23.73 -0.80
CA TYR A 18 15.07 23.24 -0.19
C TYR A 18 15.05 23.48 1.32
N CYS A 19 16.12 23.10 2.03
CA CYS A 19 16.27 23.28 3.47
C CYS A 19 16.11 24.76 3.88
N ARG A 20 16.75 25.68 3.14
CA ARG A 20 16.62 27.14 3.37
C ARG A 20 15.18 27.61 3.20
N ARG A 21 14.51 27.18 2.13
CA ARG A 21 13.12 27.58 1.84
C ARG A 21 12.14 27.08 2.90
N GLN A 22 12.31 25.83 3.33
CA GLN A 22 11.40 25.16 4.27
C GLN A 22 11.77 25.36 5.74
N ARG A 23 12.90 26.04 6.03
CA ARG A 23 13.48 26.17 7.38
C ARG A 23 13.65 24.82 8.08
N LYS A 24 14.10 23.80 7.34
CA LYS A 24 14.36 22.44 7.85
C LYS A 24 15.84 22.11 7.76
N THR A 25 16.33 21.27 8.66
CA THR A 25 17.70 20.76 8.61
C THR A 25 17.83 19.66 7.55
N LYS A 26 19.06 19.42 7.06
CA LYS A 26 19.33 18.31 6.11
C LYS A 26 18.89 16.96 6.69
N THR A 27 19.20 16.73 7.96
CA THR A 27 18.87 15.49 8.68
C THR A 27 17.36 15.26 8.74
N GLU A 28 16.57 16.29 9.08
CA GLU A 28 15.11 16.17 9.12
C GLU A 28 14.53 15.78 7.77
N VAL A 29 15.00 16.43 6.70
CA VAL A 29 14.53 16.15 5.33
C VAL A 29 14.89 14.73 4.90
N VAL A 30 16.15 14.33 5.08
CA VAL A 30 16.62 12.99 4.69
C VAL A 30 15.94 11.89 5.52
N ALA A 31 15.81 12.08 6.83
CA ALA A 31 15.15 11.11 7.70
C ALA A 31 13.65 10.98 7.40
N ALA A 32 12.97 12.08 7.07
CA ALA A 32 11.57 12.05 6.63
C ALA A 32 11.42 11.26 5.32
N LEU A 33 12.19 11.61 4.29
CA LEU A 33 12.14 10.92 3.00
C LEU A 33 12.45 9.43 3.12
N LEU A 34 13.45 9.06 3.92
CA LEU A 34 13.77 7.65 4.18
C LEU A 34 12.64 6.93 4.90
N ARG A 35 12.02 7.55 5.91
CA ARG A 35 10.89 6.97 6.63
C ARG A 35 9.72 6.74 5.69
N ASP A 36 9.35 7.74 4.91
CA ASP A 36 8.20 7.69 4.02
C ASP A 36 8.43 6.64 2.92
N HIS A 37 9.62 6.65 2.31
CA HIS A 37 10.00 5.66 1.29
C HIS A 37 10.00 4.23 1.84
N LEU A 38 10.51 4.01 3.06
CA LEU A 38 10.52 2.69 3.68
C LEU A 38 9.12 2.27 4.18
N ALA A 39 8.26 3.21 4.54
CA ALA A 39 6.86 2.92 4.87
C ALA A 39 6.07 2.51 3.62
N GLU A 40 6.34 3.15 2.48
CA GLU A 40 5.78 2.76 1.18
C GLU A 40 6.33 1.41 0.71
N ALA A 41 7.66 1.21 0.78
CA ALA A 41 8.31 -0.03 0.35
C ALA A 41 8.05 -1.21 1.29
N GLY A 42 7.93 -0.93 2.59
CA GLY A 42 7.59 -1.87 3.65
C GLY A 42 6.08 -1.99 3.88
N GLY A 43 5.27 -1.27 3.09
CA GLY A 43 3.83 -1.42 3.08
C GLY A 43 3.54 -2.88 2.81
N THR A 44 3.04 -3.59 3.82
CA THR A 44 2.40 -4.89 3.64
C THR A 44 1.40 -4.69 2.52
N ALA A 45 1.72 -5.16 1.32
CA ALA A 45 0.80 -5.11 0.21
C ALA A 45 -0.50 -5.67 0.76
N LYS A 46 -1.56 -4.84 0.79
CA LYS A 46 -2.87 -5.26 1.30
C LYS A 46 -3.13 -6.63 0.70
N THR A 47 -3.42 -7.60 1.55
CA THR A 47 -3.65 -8.96 1.08
C THR A 47 -4.75 -8.91 0.02
N PRO A 48 -4.76 -9.82 -0.97
CA PRO A 48 -5.82 -9.86 -1.97
C PRO A 48 -7.24 -9.84 -1.35
N TYR A 49 -7.40 -10.41 -0.15
CA TYR A 49 -8.63 -10.33 0.63
C TYR A 49 -8.97 -8.89 1.08
N GLU A 50 -8.02 -8.16 1.64
CA GLU A 50 -8.22 -6.78 2.09
C GLU A 50 -8.56 -5.85 0.92
N LEU A 51 -7.86 -6.02 -0.21
CA LEU A 51 -8.18 -5.29 -1.45
C LEU A 51 -9.58 -5.62 -1.96
N ALA A 52 -9.95 -6.91 -2.00
CA ALA A 52 -11.26 -7.33 -2.46
C ALA A 52 -12.39 -6.84 -1.53
N ARG A 53 -12.15 -6.76 -0.22
CA ARG A 53 -13.10 -6.22 0.74
C ARG A 53 -13.28 -4.70 0.59
N GLU A 54 -12.18 -3.97 0.43
CA GLU A 54 -12.20 -2.51 0.23
C GLU A 54 -12.89 -2.12 -1.09
N MET A 55 -12.62 -2.86 -2.17
CA MET A 55 -13.29 -2.66 -3.46
C MET A 55 -14.75 -3.17 -3.48
N GLY A 56 -15.26 -3.66 -2.36
CA GLY A 56 -16.63 -4.20 -2.25
C GLY A 56 -16.85 -5.48 -3.07
N VAL A 57 -15.80 -6.10 -3.60
CA VAL A 57 -15.86 -7.34 -4.39
C VAL A 57 -16.37 -8.49 -3.53
N VAL A 58 -15.88 -8.58 -2.28
CA VAL A 58 -16.37 -9.57 -1.32
C VAL A 58 -17.82 -9.25 -0.97
N GLY A 59 -18.74 -10.12 -1.38
CA GLY A 59 -20.17 -9.93 -1.17
C GLY A 59 -20.87 -9.04 -2.21
N SER A 60 -20.16 -8.56 -3.25
CA SER A 60 -20.76 -7.80 -4.37
C SER A 60 -21.88 -8.55 -5.10
N PHE A 61 -21.82 -9.89 -5.10
CA PHE A 61 -22.82 -10.72 -5.73
C PHE A 61 -23.77 -11.33 -4.70
N ALA A 62 -25.01 -10.82 -4.67
CA ALA A 62 -26.08 -11.40 -3.88
C ALA A 62 -26.82 -12.47 -4.70
N SER A 63 -26.60 -13.74 -4.39
CA SER A 63 -27.30 -14.86 -5.04
C SER A 63 -28.75 -15.05 -4.57
N GLY A 64 -29.18 -14.28 -3.57
CA GLY A 64 -30.45 -14.48 -2.85
C GLY A 64 -30.49 -15.72 -1.95
N LYS A 65 -29.43 -16.55 -1.94
CA LYS A 65 -29.33 -17.79 -1.19
C LYS A 65 -28.25 -17.67 -0.12
N ARG A 66 -28.60 -17.92 1.14
CA ARG A 66 -27.67 -17.80 2.28
C ARG A 66 -26.78 -19.02 2.49
N ASP A 67 -27.09 -20.14 1.82
CA ASP A 67 -26.52 -21.46 2.03
C ASP A 67 -25.74 -21.99 0.82
N LEU A 68 -25.25 -21.09 -0.05
CA LEU A 68 -24.57 -21.47 -1.30
C LEU A 68 -23.37 -22.39 -1.08
N ALA A 69 -22.57 -22.13 -0.05
CA ALA A 69 -21.38 -22.92 0.26
C ALA A 69 -21.75 -24.33 0.73
N GLU A 70 -22.73 -24.43 1.64
CA GLU A 70 -23.19 -25.68 2.24
C GLU A 70 -23.91 -26.56 1.22
N ASN A 71 -24.80 -25.97 0.41
CA ASN A 71 -25.64 -26.69 -0.54
C ASN A 71 -25.13 -26.65 -2.00
N ARG A 72 -23.83 -26.39 -2.21
CA ARG A 72 -23.22 -26.23 -3.54
C ARG A 72 -23.54 -27.37 -4.50
N LYS A 73 -23.50 -28.62 -4.03
CA LYS A 73 -23.73 -29.82 -4.87
C LYS A 73 -25.17 -29.90 -5.36
N ARG A 74 -26.13 -29.54 -4.51
CA ARG A 74 -27.56 -29.52 -4.85
C ARG A 74 -27.81 -28.48 -5.94
N TYR A 75 -27.38 -27.24 -5.70
CA TYR A 75 -27.60 -26.15 -6.65
C TYR A 75 -26.89 -26.34 -8.00
N LEU A 76 -25.72 -26.97 -8.03
CA LEU A 76 -25.04 -27.30 -9.29
C LEU A 76 -25.80 -28.39 -10.06
N LYS A 77 -26.28 -29.44 -9.39
CA LYS A 77 -27.11 -30.47 -10.02
C LYS A 77 -28.40 -29.88 -10.62
N ASP A 78 -29.05 -28.98 -9.90
CA ASP A 78 -30.29 -28.35 -10.36
C ASP A 78 -30.09 -27.44 -11.58
N ARG A 79 -28.89 -26.86 -11.77
CA ARG A 79 -28.58 -25.98 -12.92
C ARG A 79 -27.98 -26.69 -14.14
N LEU A 80 -27.39 -27.86 -13.96
CA LEU A 80 -26.74 -28.65 -15.02
C LEU A 80 -27.68 -29.66 -15.69
N ARG A 81 -28.94 -29.69 -15.26
CA ARG A 81 -29.99 -30.55 -15.79
C ARG A 81 -30.88 -29.75 -16.72
#